data_AF-A0A654M5D6-F1
#
_entry.id   AF-A0A654M5D6-F1
#
_cell.length_a   1.000
_cell.length_b   1.000
_cell.length_c   1.000
_cell.angle_alpha   90.00
_cell.angle_beta   90.00
_cell.angle_gamma   90.00
#
_symmetry.space_group_name_H-M   'P 1'
#
loop_
_entity.id
_entity.type
_entity.pdbx_description
1 polymer ?
#
loop_
_entity_poly.entity_id
_entity_poly.type
_entity_poly.pdbx_seq_one_letter_code
_entity_poly.pdbx_strand_id
1 'polypeptide(L)'
;MLNSCSFRKLKESNYKFPLITTIVNNPDILLAIYLDSLILPLSELTIIWDKRMLGHILKGYREIIYHVEKLSKQKGIKFRVITESSENSVCFLKSLRYCDIRCLNNIQDNFQISDNRICIKPLFNPLNKDPDRILWSNSEYMINRKQSLFHSLWEKAKPLSREKN
;
A
#
# COMPACT_ATOMS: atom_id res chain seq x y z
N MET A 1 21.24 4.08 1.45
CA MET A 1 20.54 2.96 0.79
C MET A 1 20.39 1.84 1.80
N LEU A 2 19.26 1.13 1.80
CA LEU A 2 19.08 -0.05 2.63
C LEU A 2 19.93 -1.19 2.09
N ASN A 3 20.91 -1.66 2.87
CA ASN A 3 21.73 -2.81 2.53
C ASN A 3 21.17 -4.09 3.17
N SER A 4 21.68 -5.26 2.78
CA SER A 4 21.20 -6.56 3.25
C SER A 4 21.32 -6.74 4.78
N CYS A 5 22.35 -6.17 5.40
CA CYS A 5 22.54 -6.25 6.86
C CYS A 5 21.46 -5.45 7.61
N SER A 6 21.22 -4.20 7.21
CA SER A 6 20.16 -3.37 7.79
C SER A 6 18.78 -3.97 7.54
N PHE A 7 18.54 -4.54 6.35
CA PHE A 7 17.28 -5.21 6.05
C PHE A 7 17.05 -6.45 6.91
N ARG A 8 18.09 -7.25 7.16
CA ARG A 8 18.02 -8.40 8.08
C ARG A 8 17.67 -7.96 9.50
N LYS A 9 18.32 -6.91 10.02
CA LYS A 9 18.01 -6.35 11.35
C LYS A 9 16.56 -5.84 11.45
N LEU A 10 16.05 -5.22 10.38
CA LEU A 10 14.64 -4.85 10.31
C LEU A 10 13.74 -6.09 10.41
N LYS A 11 14.01 -7.17 9.69
CA LYS A 11 13.22 -8.40 9.80
C LYS A 11 13.25 -8.99 11.21
N GLU A 12 14.44 -9.10 11.80
CA GLU A 12 14.64 -9.65 13.14
C GLU A 12 13.90 -8.83 14.22
N SER A 13 13.77 -7.52 14.02
CA SER A 13 13.05 -6.63 14.95
C SER A 13 11.56 -6.45 14.63
N ASN A 14 11.02 -7.19 13.66
CA ASN A 14 9.67 -6.98 13.11
C ASN A 14 9.44 -5.52 12.69
N TYR A 15 10.44 -4.98 11.97
CA TYR A 15 10.55 -3.66 11.36
C TYR A 15 10.54 -2.49 12.34
N LYS A 16 10.82 -2.74 13.63
CA LYS A 16 10.89 -1.69 14.66
C LYS A 16 12.25 -1.00 14.71
N PHE A 17 13.33 -1.75 14.51
CA PHE A 17 14.71 -1.25 14.60
C PHE A 17 15.64 -1.85 13.54
N PRO A 18 16.62 -1.09 13.03
CA PRO A 18 16.86 0.33 13.31
C PRO A 18 15.77 1.25 12.74
N LEU A 19 15.67 2.48 13.26
CA LEU A 19 14.83 3.51 12.67
C LEU A 19 15.48 4.01 11.38
N ILE A 20 14.81 3.81 10.25
CA ILE A 20 15.31 4.14 8.92
C ILE A 20 14.19 4.83 8.13
N THR A 21 14.58 5.86 7.39
CA THR A 21 13.84 6.39 6.24
C THR A 21 14.80 6.40 5.07
N THR A 22 14.50 5.65 4.00
CA THR A 22 15.42 5.52 2.86
C THR A 22 14.68 5.22 1.57
N ILE A 23 15.30 5.61 0.46
CA ILE A 23 14.95 5.10 -0.86
C ILE A 23 15.56 3.71 -1.01
N VAL A 24 14.76 2.77 -1.51
CA VAL A 24 15.16 1.42 -1.89
C VAL A 24 14.95 1.28 -3.39
N ASN A 25 16.00 0.88 -4.10
CA ASN A 25 16.05 0.72 -5.55
C ASN A 25 16.71 -0.60 -5.99
N ASN A 26 17.13 -1.42 -5.03
CA ASN A 26 17.61 -2.78 -5.29
C ASN A 26 16.38 -3.67 -5.54
N PRO A 27 16.25 -4.33 -6.72
CA PRO A 27 15.05 -5.10 -7.07
C PRO A 27 14.71 -6.22 -6.09
N ASP A 28 15.70 -6.96 -5.59
CA ASP A 28 15.49 -8.08 -4.67
C ASP A 28 14.94 -7.60 -3.33
N ILE A 29 15.51 -6.52 -2.80
CA ILE A 29 15.07 -5.91 -1.54
C ILE A 29 13.70 -5.24 -1.72
N LEU A 30 13.45 -4.60 -2.86
CA LEU A 30 12.18 -3.92 -3.17
C LEU A 30 11.02 -4.92 -3.19
N LEU A 31 11.17 -6.03 -3.90
CA LEU A 31 10.13 -7.07 -3.95
C LEU A 31 9.89 -7.68 -2.56
N ALA A 32 10.96 -8.00 -1.83
CA ALA A 32 10.84 -8.54 -0.48
C ALA A 32 10.09 -7.59 0.45
N ILE A 33 10.45 -6.31 0.48
CA ILE A 33 9.77 -5.29 1.29
C ILE A 33 8.29 -5.17 0.92
N TYR A 34 7.95 -5.15 -0.37
CA TYR A 34 6.56 -5.07 -0.79
C TYR A 34 5.74 -6.25 -0.31
N LEU A 35 6.21 -7.48 -0.56
CA LEU A 35 5.52 -8.69 -0.15
C LEU A 35 5.39 -8.75 1.38
N ASP A 36 6.48 -8.48 2.09
CA ASP A 36 6.49 -8.42 3.55
C ASP A 36 5.44 -7.40 4.03
N SER A 37 5.41 -6.19 3.48
CA SER A 37 4.48 -5.15 3.92
C SER A 37 3.01 -5.48 3.74
N LEU A 38 2.68 -6.35 2.79
CA LEU A 38 1.31 -6.80 2.50
C LEU A 38 0.89 -7.98 3.39
N ILE A 39 1.84 -8.79 3.85
CA ILE A 39 1.60 -10.05 4.59
C ILE A 39 1.79 -9.86 6.10
N LEU A 40 2.68 -8.96 6.50
CA LEU A 40 3.01 -8.62 7.90
C LEU A 40 1.91 -7.93 8.71
N PRO A 41 0.99 -7.12 8.14
CA PRO A 41 -0.03 -6.48 8.94
C PRO A 41 -0.75 -7.51 9.80
N LEU A 42 -1.00 -7.16 11.06
CA LEU A 42 -1.71 -7.98 12.03
C LEU A 42 -3.07 -7.38 12.38
N SER A 43 -3.22 -6.08 12.19
CA SER A 43 -4.40 -5.31 12.61
C SER A 43 -4.95 -4.43 11.49
N GLU A 44 -4.10 -3.71 10.77
CA GLU A 44 -4.54 -2.72 9.79
C GLU A 44 -3.59 -2.63 8.59
N LEU A 45 -4.18 -2.62 7.40
CA LEU A 45 -3.51 -2.30 6.15
C LEU A 45 -4.26 -1.15 5.47
N THR A 46 -3.58 -0.03 5.29
CA THR A 46 -4.17 1.21 4.79
C THR A 46 -3.42 1.67 3.55
N ILE A 47 -4.12 1.87 2.44
CA ILE A 47 -3.49 2.11 1.14
C ILE A 47 -4.16 3.28 0.40
N ILE A 48 -3.34 4.09 -0.28
CA ILE A 48 -3.75 5.07 -1.28
C ILE A 48 -3.13 4.72 -2.62
N TRP A 49 -3.97 4.62 -3.65
CA TRP A 49 -3.59 4.44 -5.04
C TRP A 49 -4.16 5.56 -5.91
N ASP A 50 -3.30 6.39 -6.45
CA ASP A 50 -3.66 7.23 -7.59
C ASP A 50 -3.99 6.38 -8.83
N LYS A 51 -4.46 7.05 -9.87
CA LYS A 51 -4.80 6.42 -11.16
C LYS A 51 -3.64 5.64 -11.78
N ARG A 52 -2.40 6.11 -11.63
CA ARG A 52 -1.21 5.48 -12.21
C ARG A 52 -0.88 4.18 -11.49
N MET A 53 -0.90 4.20 -10.16
CA MET A 53 -0.65 3.02 -9.33
C MET A 53 -1.73 1.96 -9.54
N LEU A 54 -3.00 2.37 -9.64
CA LEU A 54 -4.08 1.44 -9.97
C LEU A 54 -3.90 0.82 -11.35
N GLY A 55 -3.49 1.60 -12.35
CA GLY A 55 -3.14 1.08 -13.68
C GLY A 55 -2.00 0.05 -13.65
N HIS A 56 -0.97 0.29 -12.85
CA HIS A 56 0.13 -0.65 -12.63
C HIS A 56 -0.37 -1.97 -12.00
N ILE A 57 -1.23 -1.88 -10.97
CA ILE A 57 -1.81 -3.06 -10.32
C ILE A 57 -2.65 -3.88 -11.31
N LEU A 58 -3.48 -3.21 -12.11
CA LEU A 58 -4.34 -3.88 -13.08
C LEU A 58 -3.57 -4.62 -14.17
N LYS A 59 -2.34 -4.20 -14.48
CA LYS A 59 -1.48 -4.80 -15.52
C LYS A 59 -0.84 -6.12 -15.08
N GLY A 60 -0.51 -6.28 -13.80
CA GLY A 60 0.28 -7.44 -13.38
C GLY A 60 0.15 -7.91 -11.92
N TYR A 61 -0.59 -7.20 -11.06
CA TYR A 61 -0.58 -7.47 -9.61
C TYR A 61 -1.97 -7.78 -9.03
N ARG A 62 -3.00 -7.97 -9.88
CA ARG A 62 -4.36 -8.29 -9.41
C ARG A 62 -4.40 -9.52 -8.51
N GLU A 63 -3.72 -10.60 -8.92
CA GLU A 63 -3.68 -11.86 -8.16
C GLU A 63 -3.04 -11.68 -6.78
N ILE A 64 -2.01 -10.83 -6.67
CA ILE A 64 -1.39 -10.50 -5.38
C ILE A 64 -2.40 -9.76 -4.50
N ILE A 65 -3.13 -8.79 -5.04
CA ILE A 65 -4.14 -8.06 -4.26
C ILE A 65 -5.29 -8.98 -3.82
N TYR A 66 -5.75 -9.91 -4.68
CA TYR A 66 -6.74 -10.91 -4.28
C TYR A 66 -6.23 -11.81 -3.15
N HIS A 67 -4.96 -12.22 -3.22
CA HIS A 67 -4.35 -13.02 -2.15
C HIS A 67 -4.28 -12.23 -0.84
N VAL A 68 -3.81 -10.99 -0.88
CA VAL A 68 -3.71 -10.10 0.28
C VAL A 68 -5.08 -9.82 0.89
N GLU A 69 -6.11 -9.64 0.07
CA GLU A 69 -7.47 -9.48 0.54
C GLU A 69 -7.96 -10.72 1.31
N LYS A 70 -7.82 -11.91 0.72
CA LYS A 70 -8.23 -13.16 1.37
C LYS A 70 -7.47 -13.39 2.67
N LEU A 71 -6.16 -13.15 2.67
CA LEU A 71 -5.32 -13.25 3.86
C LEU A 71 -5.75 -12.24 4.93
N SER A 72 -6.07 -11.01 4.52
CA SER A 72 -6.58 -9.97 5.42
C SER A 72 -7.87 -10.41 6.09
N LYS A 73 -8.79 -11.00 5.32
CA LYS A 73 -10.03 -11.57 5.86
C LYS A 73 -9.76 -12.69 6.86
N GLN A 74 -8.86 -13.62 6.54
CA GLN A 74 -8.52 -14.75 7.40
C GLN A 74 -7.89 -14.30 8.73
N LYS A 75 -7.04 -13.26 8.68
CA LYS A 75 -6.37 -12.70 9.86
C LYS A 75 -7.19 -11.67 10.63
N GLY A 76 -8.37 -11.27 10.13
CA GLY A 76 -9.18 -10.20 10.73
C GLY A 76 -8.57 -8.81 10.59
N ILE A 77 -7.72 -8.60 9.57
CA ILE A 77 -7.05 -7.32 9.31
C ILE A 77 -8.05 -6.33 8.71
N LYS A 78 -8.07 -5.10 9.25
CA LYS A 78 -8.81 -3.99 8.68
C LYS A 78 -8.08 -3.48 7.43
N PHE A 79 -8.54 -3.91 6.25
CA PHE A 79 -7.94 -3.53 4.98
C PHE A 79 -8.75 -2.39 4.33
N ARG A 80 -8.14 -1.19 4.23
CA ARG A 80 -8.75 0.02 3.66
C ARG A 80 -7.96 0.56 2.48
N VAL A 81 -8.68 0.97 1.44
CA VAL A 81 -8.10 1.52 0.20
C VAL A 81 -8.82 2.80 -0.21
N ILE A 82 -8.07 3.87 -0.47
CA ILE A 82 -8.57 5.04 -1.22
C ILE A 82 -7.98 4.98 -2.63
N THR A 83 -8.82 5.15 -3.65
CA THR A 83 -8.36 5.08 -5.04
C THR A 83 -9.14 5.94 -6.02
N GLU A 84 -8.58 6.15 -7.21
CA GLU A 84 -9.26 6.77 -8.35
C GLU A 84 -9.94 5.70 -9.21
N SER A 85 -11.25 5.54 -9.06
CA SER A 85 -12.03 4.63 -9.90
C SER A 85 -12.14 5.15 -11.34
N SER A 86 -12.06 4.23 -12.30
CA SER A 86 -12.32 4.44 -13.72
C SER A 86 -13.14 3.27 -14.25
N GLU A 87 -13.72 3.40 -15.45
CA GLU A 87 -14.45 2.31 -16.11
C GLU A 87 -13.60 1.03 -16.21
N ASN A 88 -12.30 1.17 -16.47
CA ASN A 88 -11.37 0.04 -16.58
C ASN A 88 -11.02 -0.61 -15.22
N SER A 89 -11.18 0.11 -14.11
CA SER A 89 -10.80 -0.37 -12.78
C SER A 89 -11.98 -0.80 -11.92
N VAL A 90 -13.19 -0.32 -12.20
CA VAL A 90 -14.36 -0.54 -11.35
C VAL A 90 -14.70 -2.02 -11.17
N CYS A 91 -14.58 -2.84 -12.22
CA CYS A 91 -14.84 -4.27 -12.13
C CYS A 91 -13.89 -4.99 -11.17
N PHE A 92 -12.59 -4.65 -11.23
CA PHE A 92 -11.59 -5.18 -10.31
C PHE A 92 -11.79 -4.67 -8.88
N LEU A 93 -12.12 -3.39 -8.70
CA LEU A 93 -12.38 -2.87 -7.36
C LEU A 93 -13.65 -3.49 -6.76
N LYS A 94 -14.68 -3.74 -7.56
CA LYS A 94 -15.93 -4.42 -7.11
C LYS A 94 -15.72 -5.90 -6.78
N SER A 95 -14.74 -6.57 -7.39
CA SER A 95 -14.46 -7.98 -7.08
C SER A 95 -13.74 -8.16 -5.74
N LEU A 96 -13.10 -7.12 -5.22
CA LEU A 96 -12.56 -7.09 -3.88
C LEU A 96 -13.70 -6.93 -2.85
N ARG A 97 -14.04 -8.00 -2.13
CA ARG A 97 -15.16 -8.09 -1.18
C ARG A 97 -14.80 -7.81 0.28
N TYR A 98 -13.55 -8.04 0.69
CA TYR A 98 -13.11 -8.02 2.08
C TYR A 98 -12.22 -6.83 2.45
N CYS A 99 -11.97 -5.91 1.52
CA CYS A 99 -11.42 -4.60 1.84
C CYS A 99 -12.48 -3.50 1.72
N ASP A 100 -12.33 -2.44 2.52
CA ASP A 100 -13.14 -1.24 2.41
C ASP A 100 -12.50 -0.32 1.37
N ILE A 101 -13.19 -0.13 0.26
CA ILE A 101 -12.71 0.74 -0.83
C ILE A 101 -13.53 2.02 -0.85
N ARG A 102 -12.83 3.16 -0.86
CA ARG A 102 -13.42 4.46 -1.15
C ARG A 102 -12.76 5.08 -2.37
N CYS A 103 -13.57 5.82 -3.13
CA CYS A 103 -13.16 6.50 -4.34
C CYS A 103 -13.08 8.01 -4.11
N LEU A 104 -11.99 8.61 -4.58
CA LEU A 104 -11.76 10.05 -4.54
C LEU A 104 -11.02 10.44 -5.82
N ASN A 105 -11.42 11.55 -6.46
CA ASN A 105 -10.78 12.03 -7.68
C ASN A 105 -9.51 12.83 -7.36
N ASN A 106 -8.57 12.88 -8.31
CA ASN A 106 -7.38 13.73 -8.25
C ASN A 106 -6.47 13.42 -7.06
N ILE A 107 -6.26 12.15 -6.78
CA ILE A 107 -5.30 11.71 -5.76
C ILE A 107 -3.88 12.01 -6.26
N GLN A 108 -3.08 12.68 -5.43
CA GLN A 108 -1.70 13.08 -5.78
C GLN A 108 -0.62 12.31 -5.00
N ASP A 109 -1.01 11.28 -4.26
CA ASP A 109 -0.09 10.49 -3.44
C ASP A 109 -0.34 8.99 -3.62
N ASN A 110 0.71 8.20 -3.42
CA ASN A 110 0.66 6.74 -3.45
C ASN A 110 1.40 6.23 -2.24
N PHE A 111 0.71 5.62 -1.29
CA PHE A 111 1.40 5.02 -0.15
C PHE A 111 0.60 3.91 0.50
N GLN A 112 1.30 3.12 1.29
CA GLN A 112 0.75 2.09 2.14
C GLN A 112 1.28 2.29 3.56
N ILE A 113 0.41 2.08 4.54
CA ILE A 113 0.74 1.99 5.96
C ILE A 113 0.31 0.61 6.47
N SER A 114 1.24 -0.09 7.12
CA SER A 114 1.02 -1.40 7.73
C SER A 114 1.12 -1.27 9.25
N ASP A 115 0.04 -1.57 9.98
CA ASP A 115 -0.09 -1.52 11.44
C ASP A 115 0.43 -0.24 12.12
N ASN A 116 0.37 0.91 11.45
CA ASN A 116 1.00 2.16 11.93
C ASN A 116 2.50 2.00 12.29
N ARG A 117 3.21 1.07 11.61
CA ARG A 117 4.63 0.76 11.86
C ARG A 117 5.52 0.96 10.66
N ILE A 118 4.97 0.77 9.47
CA ILE A 118 5.73 0.84 8.22
C ILE A 118 4.95 1.72 7.27
N CYS A 119 5.66 2.66 6.63
CA CYS A 119 5.17 3.45 5.51
C CYS A 119 5.98 3.12 4.25
N ILE A 120 5.29 2.79 3.17
CA ILE A 120 5.88 2.55 1.84
C ILE A 120 5.23 3.49 0.85
N LYS A 121 6.04 4.19 0.06
CA LYS A 121 5.58 5.05 -1.04
C LYS A 121 6.27 4.61 -2.34
N PRO A 122 5.55 4.01 -3.30
CA PRO A 122 6.08 3.79 -4.65
C PRO A 122 6.54 5.12 -5.26
N LEU A 123 7.73 5.10 -5.87
CA LEU A 123 8.28 6.23 -6.60
C LEU A 123 8.34 5.85 -8.07
N PHE A 124 7.61 6.61 -8.89
CA PHE A 124 7.57 6.41 -10.32
C PHE A 124 8.60 7.30 -11.02
N ASN A 125 9.38 6.72 -11.91
CA ASN A 125 10.20 7.47 -12.84
C ASN A 125 9.31 8.06 -13.96
N PRO A 126 9.46 9.33 -14.37
CA PRO A 126 8.73 9.88 -15.51
C PRO A 126 8.90 9.07 -16.80
N LEU A 127 10.06 8.42 -16.97
CA LEU A 127 10.40 7.62 -18.15
C LEU A 127 9.90 6.17 -18.09
N ASN A 128 9.49 5.67 -16.92
CA ASN A 128 9.07 4.29 -16.74
C ASN A 128 7.61 4.21 -16.28
N LYS A 129 6.81 3.29 -16.83
CA LYS A 129 5.40 3.13 -16.42
C LYS A 129 5.27 2.48 -15.04
N ASP A 130 6.26 1.70 -14.64
CA ASP A 130 6.27 0.93 -13.39
C ASP A 130 7.15 1.62 -12.32
N PRO A 131 6.82 1.47 -11.02
CA PRO A 131 7.64 2.01 -9.95
C PRO A 131 8.97 1.24 -9.88
N ASP A 132 10.09 1.93 -10.00
CA ASP A 132 11.44 1.34 -9.94
C ASP A 132 12.07 1.47 -8.55
N ARG A 133 11.43 2.23 -7.66
CA ARG A 133 11.92 2.61 -6.35
C ARG A 133 10.77 2.73 -5.36
N ILE A 134 11.11 2.59 -4.09
CA ILE A 134 10.21 2.93 -2.98
C ILE A 134 10.91 3.84 -1.98
N LEU A 135 10.16 4.78 -1.41
CA LEU A 135 10.51 5.35 -0.14
C LEU A 135 9.93 4.45 0.96
N TRP A 136 10.81 3.87 1.76
CA TRP A 136 10.46 3.04 2.92
C TRP A 136 10.79 3.79 4.20
N SER A 137 9.92 3.68 5.21
CA SER A 137 10.13 4.32 6.51
C SER A 137 9.43 3.57 7.65
N ASN A 138 10.10 3.44 8.79
CA ASN A 138 9.49 3.10 10.09
C ASN A 138 9.56 4.27 11.10
N SER A 139 9.90 5.47 10.65
CA SER A 139 9.82 6.68 11.48
C SER A 139 8.36 7.00 11.85
N GLU A 140 8.09 7.13 13.14
CA GLU A 140 6.77 7.52 13.67
C GLU A 140 6.28 8.84 13.08
N TYR A 141 7.18 9.82 12.91
CA TYR A 141 6.83 11.11 12.31
C TYR A 141 6.25 10.95 10.90
N MET A 142 6.89 10.13 10.06
CA MET A 142 6.41 9.87 8.70
C MET A 142 5.07 9.13 8.71
N ILE A 143 4.95 8.11 9.57
CA ILE A 143 3.74 7.30 9.69
C ILE A 143 2.57 8.17 10.14
N ASN A 144 2.73 8.95 11.21
CA ASN A 144 1.68 9.81 11.76
C ASN A 144 1.22 10.85 10.73
N ARG A 145 2.15 11.45 9.99
CA ARG A 145 1.82 12.40 8.92
C ARG A 145 1.01 11.74 7.80
N LYS A 146 1.38 10.53 7.38
CA LYS A 146 0.68 9.79 6.32
C LYS A 146 -0.66 9.24 6.78
N GLN A 147 -0.77 8.79 8.03
CA GLN A 147 -2.03 8.34 8.63
C GLN A 147 -3.02 9.51 8.75
N SER A 148 -2.55 10.69 9.16
CA SER A 148 -3.37 11.91 9.23
C SER A 148 -3.89 12.32 7.85
N LEU A 149 -3.02 12.27 6.83
CA LEU A 149 -3.41 12.52 5.45
C LEU A 149 -4.46 11.49 4.98
N PHE A 150 -4.23 10.20 5.23
CA PHE A 150 -5.18 9.15 4.88
C PHE A 150 -6.54 9.41 5.51
N HIS A 151 -6.60 9.71 6.82
CA HIS A 151 -7.85 9.95 7.51
C HIS A 151 -8.61 11.15 6.92
N SER A 152 -7.91 12.26 6.66
CA SER A 152 -8.50 13.44 6.00
C SER A 152 -9.10 13.13 4.62
N LEU A 153 -8.43 12.28 3.83
CA LEU A 153 -8.93 11.85 2.53
C LEU A 153 -10.07 10.83 2.66
N TRP A 154 -10.00 9.94 3.65
CA TRP A 154 -11.00 8.90 3.89
C TRP A 154 -12.38 9.50 4.15
N GLU A 155 -12.45 10.55 4.97
CA GLU A 155 -13.71 11.25 5.28
C GLU A 155 -14.33 11.94 4.06
N LYS A 156 -13.51 12.33 3.08
CA LYS A 156 -13.96 12.99 1.84
C LYS A 156 -14.30 11.99 0.73
N ALA A 157 -13.72 10.79 0.80
CA ALA A 157 -13.87 9.77 -0.23
C ALA A 157 -15.23 9.08 -0.12
N LYS A 158 -15.82 8.73 -1.28
CA LYS A 158 -17.12 8.05 -1.34
C LYS A 158 -16.92 6.54 -1.29
N PRO A 159 -17.69 5.78 -0.51
CA PRO A 159 -17.66 4.32 -0.58
C PRO A 159 -17.88 3.81 -2.01
N LEU A 160 -17.11 2.81 -2.43
CA LEU A 160 -17.33 2.15 -3.71
C LEU A 160 -18.72 1.48 -3.68
N SER A 161 -19.57 1.83 -4.65
CA SER A 161 -20.88 1.20 -4.78
C SER A 161 -20.72 -0.29 -5.12
N ARG A 162 -21.28 -1.13 -4.25
CA ARG A 162 -21.43 -2.56 -4.50
C ARG A 162 -22.92 -2.79 -4.78
N GLU A 163 -23.24 -3.42 -5.91
CA GLU A 163 -24.58 -3.94 -6.12
C GLU A 163 -24.87 -4.95 -5.00
N LYS A 164 -26.03 -4.79 -4.34
CA LYS A 164 -26.50 -5.75 -3.35
C LYS A 164 -26.83 -7.04 -4.11
N ASN A 165 -26.03 -8.08 -3.90
CA ASN A 165 -26.43 -9.44 -4.27
C ASN A 165 -27.62 -9.86 -3.41
#